data_AF-A0A3D2U1C8-F1
#
_entry.id   AF-A0A3D2U1C8-F1
#
_cell.length_a   1.000
_cell.length_b   1.000
_cell.length_c   1.000
_cell.angle_alpha   90.00
_cell.angle_beta   90.00
_cell.angle_gamma   90.00
#
_symmetry.space_group_name_H-M   'P 1'
#
loop_
_entity.id
_entity.type
_entity.pdbx_description
1 polymer ?
#
loop_
_entity_poly.entity_id
_entity_poly.type
_entity_poly.pdbx_seq_one_letter_code
_entity_poly.pdbx_strand_id
1 'polypeptide(L)'
;MIDNLPLRTHVYRGLTIEGYSRAAVQSYWRIPELKLGFDMGGSPWSFMGTNTFFISHGHLDHMAALPVFVARRRMMKMEPPTIYVPARIHDQVWKMLNAWRQLDRGRMIC
;
A
#
# COMPACT_ATOMS: atom_id res chain seq x y z
N MET A 1 19.08 -11.77 10.45
CA MET A 1 18.08 -10.68 10.37
C MET A 1 17.46 -10.79 8.98
N ILE A 2 16.14 -10.91 8.85
CA ILE A 2 15.51 -11.05 7.53
C ILE A 2 15.46 -9.67 6.90
N ASP A 3 16.03 -9.52 5.71
CA ASP A 3 15.96 -8.26 4.96
C ASP A 3 14.50 -7.97 4.59
N ASN A 4 14.07 -6.75 4.88
CA ASN A 4 12.75 -6.27 4.47
C ASN A 4 12.74 -6.01 2.94
N LEU A 5 11.58 -5.61 2.42
CA LEU A 5 11.47 -5.14 1.05
C LEU A 5 12.46 -3.99 0.75
N PRO A 6 13.03 -3.93 -0.47
CA PRO A 6 13.97 -2.89 -0.87
C PRO A 6 13.43 -1.48 -0.60
N LEU A 7 14.29 -0.58 -0.13
CA LEU A 7 13.91 0.78 0.18
C LEU A 7 15.06 1.73 -0.18
N ARG A 8 14.73 2.80 -0.89
CA ARG A 8 15.61 3.93 -1.17
C ARG A 8 15.04 5.16 -0.49
N THR A 9 15.92 6.06 -0.04
CA THR A 9 15.53 7.30 0.63
C THR A 9 16.16 8.49 -0.06
N HIS A 10 15.39 9.54 -0.27
CA HIS A 10 15.82 10.84 -0.77
C HIS A 10 15.18 11.93 0.09
N VAL A 11 15.94 12.98 0.44
CA VAL A 11 15.43 14.11 1.23
C VAL A 11 15.44 15.35 0.37
N TYR A 12 14.29 16.01 0.24
CA TYR A 12 14.14 17.25 -0.53
C TYR A 12 13.32 18.27 0.26
N ARG A 13 13.94 19.43 0.57
CA ARG A 13 13.29 20.55 1.29
C ARG A 13 12.56 20.12 2.56
N GLY A 14 13.17 19.24 3.34
CA GLY A 14 12.60 18.74 4.61
C GLY A 14 11.54 17.66 4.45
N LEU A 15 11.28 17.18 3.24
CA LEU A 15 10.42 16.02 2.98
C LEU A 15 11.26 14.79 2.70
N THR A 16 10.95 13.70 3.40
CA THR A 16 11.54 12.39 3.15
C THR A 16 10.72 11.67 2.10
N ILE A 17 11.35 11.32 0.98
CA ILE A 17 10.75 10.52 -0.08
C ILE A 17 11.41 9.16 -0.02
N GLU A 18 10.65 8.14 0.35
CA GLU A 18 11.18 6.78 0.47
C GLU A 18 10.33 5.76 -0.26
N GLY A 19 10.99 4.75 -0.84
CA GLY A 19 10.30 3.76 -1.66
C GLY A 19 11.24 2.98 -2.57
N TYR A 20 10.64 2.20 -3.45
CA TYR A 20 11.35 1.41 -4.43
C TYR A 20 10.47 1.25 -5.67
N SER A 21 11.12 1.21 -6.83
CA SER A 21 10.46 0.87 -8.08
C SER A 21 11.39 0.03 -8.94
N ARG A 22 10.84 -1.08 -9.43
CA ARG A 22 11.44 -1.91 -10.47
C ARG A 22 10.30 -2.42 -11.35
N ALA A 23 10.40 -2.10 -12.64
CA ALA A 23 9.39 -2.45 -13.63
C ALA A 23 9.02 -3.94 -13.58
N ALA A 24 7.72 -4.23 -13.60
CA ALA A 24 7.15 -5.57 -13.54
C ALA A 24 7.48 -6.37 -12.26
N VAL A 25 8.04 -5.73 -11.23
CA VAL A 25 8.33 -6.37 -9.94
C VAL A 25 7.49 -5.73 -8.84
N GLN A 26 7.73 -4.44 -8.56
CA GLN A 26 6.99 -3.68 -7.55
C GLN A 26 7.33 -2.19 -7.61
N SER A 27 6.33 -1.36 -7.36
CA SER A 27 6.43 0.09 -7.16
C SER A 27 5.65 0.48 -5.90
N TYR A 28 6.30 1.21 -4.99
CA TYR A 28 5.68 1.82 -3.81
C TYR A 28 6.57 2.94 -3.30
N TRP A 29 5.95 4.05 -2.92
CA TRP A 29 6.62 5.22 -2.37
C TRP A 29 5.78 5.85 -1.27
N ARG A 30 6.41 6.61 -0.38
CA ARG A 30 5.72 7.45 0.59
C ARG A 30 6.48 8.72 0.90
N ILE A 31 5.72 9.67 1.45
CA ILE A 31 6.22 10.89 2.10
C ILE A 31 5.70 10.87 3.54
N PRO A 32 6.49 10.41 4.53
CA PRO A 32 6.04 10.21 5.91
C PRO A 32 5.48 11.46 6.56
N GLU A 33 6.11 12.62 6.32
CA GLU A 33 5.73 13.91 6.90
C GLU A 33 4.32 14.33 6.47
N LEU A 34 3.89 13.90 5.28
CA LEU A 34 2.55 14.16 4.74
C LEU A 34 1.56 13.02 5.04
N LYS A 35 2.04 11.90 5.59
CA LYS A 35 1.27 10.65 5.76
C LYS A 35 0.65 10.13 4.45
N LEU A 36 1.34 10.38 3.33
CA LEU A 36 0.91 9.98 1.99
C LEU A 36 1.77 8.86 1.44
N GLY A 37 1.14 7.91 0.75
CA GLY A 37 1.77 6.86 -0.02
C GLY A 37 1.28 6.81 -1.47
N PHE A 38 2.10 6.26 -2.35
CA PHE A 38 1.85 6.14 -3.77
C PHE A 38 2.17 4.72 -4.22
N ASP A 39 1.20 4.08 -4.87
CA ASP A 39 1.21 2.67 -5.22
C ASP A 39 1.47 1.74 -4.02
N MET A 40 1.24 0.44 -4.25
CA MET A 40 1.31 -0.61 -3.25
C MET A 40 1.63 -1.95 -3.91
N GLY A 41 2.61 -1.99 -4.81
CA GLY A 41 3.17 -3.24 -5.33
C GLY A 41 3.82 -4.10 -4.25
N GLY A 42 4.29 -3.43 -3.20
CA GLY A 42 4.85 -3.99 -1.97
C GLY A 42 4.43 -3.12 -0.78
N SER A 43 4.60 -3.64 0.44
CA SER A 43 4.28 -2.92 1.68
C SER A 43 5.37 -3.17 2.73
N PRO A 44 6.47 -2.39 2.72
CA PRO A 44 7.50 -2.46 3.75
C PRO A 44 6.93 -2.26 5.15
N TRP A 45 7.52 -2.88 6.19
CA TRP A 45 7.08 -2.70 7.59
C TRP A 45 7.02 -1.23 8.03
N SER A 46 7.99 -0.41 7.59
CA SER A 46 8.03 1.01 7.91
C SER A 46 6.78 1.75 7.43
N PHE A 47 6.11 1.27 6.37
CA PHE A 47 4.94 1.92 5.75
C PHE A 47 3.66 1.76 6.55
N MET A 48 3.63 0.91 7.59
CA MET A 48 2.43 0.71 8.42
C MET A 48 1.93 2.00 9.07
N GLY A 49 2.79 2.98 9.35
CA GLY A 49 2.36 4.28 9.90
C GLY A 49 1.62 5.19 8.91
N THR A 50 1.70 4.92 7.60
CA THR A 50 1.10 5.75 6.55
C THR A 50 -0.37 5.36 6.36
N ASN A 51 -1.28 6.33 6.44
CA ASN A 51 -2.72 6.06 6.42
C ASN A 51 -3.36 6.22 5.04
N THR A 52 -2.87 7.15 4.23
CA THR A 52 -3.50 7.51 2.96
C THR A 52 -2.63 7.10 1.80
N PHE A 53 -3.19 6.34 0.86
CA PHE A 53 -2.49 5.89 -0.34
C PHE A 53 -3.24 6.26 -1.62
N PHE A 54 -2.47 6.57 -2.66
CA PHE A 54 -2.97 6.79 -4.02
C PHE A 54 -2.38 5.72 -4.94
N ILE A 55 -3.23 4.87 -5.50
CA ILE A 55 -2.82 3.85 -6.47
C ILE A 55 -2.97 4.44 -7.88
N SER A 56 -1.93 4.34 -8.70
CA SER A 56 -1.91 4.92 -10.04
C SER A 56 -2.76 4.12 -11.05
N HIS A 57 -2.68 2.79 -11.03
CA HIS A 57 -3.40 1.88 -11.91
C HIS A 57 -3.40 0.43 -11.38
N GLY A 58 -4.12 -0.47 -12.07
CA GLY A 58 -4.41 -1.82 -11.59
C GLY A 58 -3.40 -2.91 -11.95
N HIS A 59 -2.19 -2.58 -12.42
CA HIS A 59 -1.18 -3.62 -12.64
C HIS A 59 -0.67 -4.18 -11.31
N LEU A 60 -0.30 -5.46 -11.30
CA LEU A 60 0.05 -6.18 -10.08
C LEU A 60 1.23 -5.53 -9.34
N ASP A 61 2.25 -5.07 -10.06
CA ASP A 61 3.41 -4.39 -9.50
C ASP A 61 3.09 -3.01 -8.90
N HIS A 62 1.84 -2.54 -8.97
CA HIS A 62 1.37 -1.29 -8.35
C HIS A 62 0.33 -1.49 -7.24
N MET A 63 -0.24 -2.68 -7.05
CA MET A 63 -1.29 -2.87 -6.03
C MET A 63 -1.37 -4.27 -5.40
N ALA A 64 -0.48 -5.20 -5.74
CA ALA A 64 -0.54 -6.57 -5.23
C ALA A 64 -0.52 -6.68 -3.69
N ALA A 65 0.16 -5.75 -3.00
CA ALA A 65 0.23 -5.77 -1.54
C ALA A 65 -0.99 -5.14 -0.84
N LEU A 66 -1.97 -4.63 -1.60
CA LEU A 66 -3.15 -3.97 -1.06
C LEU A 66 -3.93 -4.82 -0.04
N PRO A 67 -4.31 -6.09 -0.31
CA PRO A 67 -5.08 -6.88 0.64
C PRO A 67 -4.32 -7.14 1.95
N VAL A 68 -3.02 -7.47 1.85
CA VAL A 68 -2.20 -7.77 3.03
C VAL A 68 -1.93 -6.50 3.85
N PHE A 69 -1.80 -5.33 3.22
CA PHE A 69 -1.66 -4.06 3.92
C PHE A 69 -2.90 -3.75 4.77
N VAL A 70 -4.10 -3.85 4.18
CA VAL A 70 -5.38 -3.62 4.88
C VAL A 70 -5.55 -4.63 6.03
N ALA A 71 -5.34 -5.92 5.77
CA ALA A 71 -5.46 -6.95 6.79
C ALA A 71 -4.48 -6.76 7.95
N ARG A 72 -3.22 -6.41 7.65
CA ARG A 72 -2.17 -6.21 8.66
C ARG A 72 -2.47 -5.01 9.56
N ARG A 73 -2.93 -3.88 8.99
CA ARG A 73 -3.35 -2.72 9.80
C ARG A 73 -4.47 -3.07 10.77
N ARG A 74 -5.46 -3.84 10.32
CA ARG A 74 -6.53 -4.36 11.20
C ARG A 74 -5.97 -5.22 12.33
N MET A 75 -5.08 -6.17 12.02
CA MET A 75 -4.45 -7.03 13.04
C MET A 75 -3.67 -6.21 14.08
N MET A 76 -3.01 -5.14 13.64
CA MET A 76 -2.27 -4.21 14.50
C MET A 76 -3.16 -3.20 15.22
N LYS A 77 -4.50 -3.31 15.11
CA LYS A 77 -5.49 -2.38 15.69
C LYS A 77 -5.26 -0.92 15.30
N MET A 78 -4.79 -0.70 14.07
CA MET A 78 -4.63 0.63 13.50
C MET A 78 -5.92 1.10 12.85
N GLU A 79 -6.08 2.41 12.69
CA GLU A 79 -7.17 2.98 11.91
C GLU A 79 -7.20 2.42 10.48
N PRO A 80 -8.40 2.19 9.91
CA PRO A 80 -8.53 1.81 8.51
C PRO A 80 -7.80 2.82 7.60
N PRO A 81 -7.01 2.34 6.62
CA PRO A 81 -6.36 3.23 5.68
C PRO A 81 -7.39 3.84 4.72
N THR A 82 -7.09 5.00 4.14
CA THR A 82 -7.85 5.57 3.02
C THR A 82 -7.10 5.32 1.72
N ILE A 83 -7.77 4.69 0.75
CA ILE A 83 -7.11 4.22 -0.48
C ILE A 83 -7.81 4.78 -1.70
N TYR A 84 -7.17 5.73 -2.37
CA TYR A 84 -7.65 6.32 -3.60
C TYR A 84 -7.18 5.50 -4.80
N VAL A 85 -8.11 5.21 -5.71
CA VAL A 85 -7.87 4.48 -6.95
C VAL A 85 -8.57 5.18 -8.11
N PRO A 86 -8.15 5.01 -9.38
CA PRO A 86 -8.89 5.51 -10.52
C PRO A 86 -10.31 4.95 -10.56
N ALA A 87 -11.30 5.78 -10.87
CA ALA A 87 -12.71 5.38 -10.90
C ALA A 87 -12.96 4.12 -11.75
N ARG A 88 -12.24 3.98 -12.87
CA ARG A 88 -12.33 2.83 -13.78
C ARG A 88 -11.95 1.47 -13.18
N ILE A 89 -11.18 1.44 -12.08
CA ILE A 89 -10.79 0.18 -11.41
C ILE A 89 -11.45 -0.01 -10.05
N HIS A 90 -12.21 0.98 -9.56
CA HIS A 90 -12.77 0.98 -8.21
C HIS A 90 -13.54 -0.31 -7.88
N ASP A 91 -14.44 -0.71 -8.76
CA ASP A 91 -15.31 -1.87 -8.52
C ASP A 91 -14.52 -3.19 -8.56
N GLN A 92 -13.52 -3.29 -9.42
CA GLN A 92 -12.63 -4.46 -9.51
C GLN A 92 -11.76 -4.59 -8.26
N VAL A 93 -11.26 -3.47 -7.73
CA VAL A 93 -10.51 -3.43 -6.47
C VAL A 93 -11.39 -3.92 -5.32
N TRP A 94 -12.64 -3.45 -5.23
CA TRP A 94 -13.59 -3.93 -4.22
C TRP A 94 -13.93 -5.41 -4.36
N LYS A 95 -14.12 -5.90 -5.58
CA LYS A 95 -14.34 -7.35 -5.83
C LYS A 95 -13.14 -8.17 -5.36
N MET A 96 -11.92 -7.72 -5.66
CA MET A 96 -10.67 -8.37 -5.20
C MET A 96 -10.58 -8.40 -3.67
N LEU A 97 -10.80 -7.27 -2.99
CA LEU A 97 -10.78 -7.21 -1.53
C LEU A 97 -11.86 -8.10 -0.90
N ASN A 98 -13.06 -8.14 -1.48
CA ASN A 98 -14.14 -9.01 -1.02
C ASN A 98 -13.84 -10.51 -1.25
N ALA A 99 -13.14 -10.86 -2.32
CA ALA A 99 -12.65 -12.23 -2.53
C ALA A 99 -11.64 -12.61 -1.44
N TRP A 100 -10.66 -11.73 -1.16
CA TRP A 100 -9.71 -11.95 -0.07
C TRP A 100 -10.36 -12.00 1.31
N ARG A 101 -11.40 -11.20 1.57
CA ARG A 101 -12.17 -11.26 2.82
C ARG A 101 -12.72 -12.67 3.09
N GLN A 102 -13.15 -13.39 2.06
CA GLN A 102 -13.67 -14.76 2.19
C GLN A 102 -12.55 -15.77 2.51
N LEU A 103 -11.38 -15.60 1.87
CA LEU A 103 -10.21 -16.44 2.09
C LEU A 103 -9.56 -16.20 3.47
N ASP A 104 -9.29 -14.94 3.80
CA ASP A 104 -8.66 -14.48 5.06
C ASP A 104 -9.62 -14.58 6.26
N ARG A 105 -10.93 -14.68 6.01
CA ARG A 105 -12.01 -14.60 7.02
C ARG A 105 -11.96 -13.31 7.85
N GLY A 106 -11.34 -12.28 7.30
CA GLY A 106 -11.07 -11.02 7.95
C GLY A 106 -11.66 -9.84 7.19
N ARG A 107 -12.20 -8.85 7.91
CA ARG A 107 -12.76 -7.64 7.29
C ARG A 107 -11.67 -6.84 6.55
N MET A 108 -11.93 -6.50 5.28
CA MET A 108 -11.07 -5.64 4.46
C MET A 108 -11.62 -4.21 4.48
N ILE A 109 -11.50 -3.54 5.62
CA ILE A 109 -12.02 -2.18 5.82
C ILE A 109 -10.94 -1.17 5.40
N CYS A 110 -11.25 -0.35 4.41
CA CYS A 110 -10.44 0.73 3.89
C CYS A 110 -11.33 1.71 3.08
#